data_AF-A0A6G4CIP0-F1
#
_entry.id   AF-A0A6G4CIP0-F1
#
_cell.length_a   1.000
_cell.length_b   1.000
_cell.length_c   1.000
_cell.angle_alpha   90.00
_cell.angle_beta   90.00
_cell.angle_gamma   90.00
#
_symmetry.space_group_name_H-M   'P 1'
#
loop_
_entity.id
_entity.type
_entity.pdbx_description
1 polymer ?
#
loop_
_entity_poly.entity_id
_entity_poly.type
_entity_poly.pdbx_seq_one_letter_code
_entity_poly.pdbx_strand_id
1 'polypeptide(L)'
;MSSSLPDDINALKRLLAEQEALNRALLEKLNEREREIDHLQAQLDKLRRMNFGSRSEKVSRRIAQMEADLKALQKESDTLTGRVDDPAVQRPLRQTRTRKPFPESLPRDEKRLLPAASCCPECGGSLSYLGEDAAEQLELMRSVFRVIRTVREKHACTQCDAIVQAPAPSRPIEWGIAGPG
;
A
#
# COMPACT_ATOMS: atom_id res chain seq x y z
N MET A 1 -27.09 38.52 22.12
CA MET A 1 -27.82 39.52 21.30
C MET A 1 -29.29 39.38 21.64
N SER A 2 -29.85 40.38 22.29
CA SER A 2 -31.22 40.40 22.81
C SER A 2 -32.22 40.51 21.65
N SER A 3 -32.75 39.38 21.21
CA SER A 3 -33.85 39.31 20.25
C SER A 3 -35.17 39.51 20.99
N SER A 4 -35.52 40.77 21.28
CA SER A 4 -36.90 41.10 21.66
C SER A 4 -37.78 40.85 20.44
N LEU A 5 -38.53 39.74 20.46
CA LEU A 5 -39.59 39.49 19.49
C LEU A 5 -40.59 40.66 19.58
N PRO A 6 -41.08 41.19 18.45
CA PRO A 6 -42.11 42.21 18.49
C PRO A 6 -43.36 41.69 19.22
N ASP A 7 -43.91 42.42 20.19
CA ASP A 7 -45.16 42.02 20.88
C ASP A 7 -46.43 42.32 20.05
N ASP A 8 -46.29 43.01 18.91
CA ASP A 8 -47.39 43.25 17.98
C ASP A 8 -47.70 41.99 17.17
N ILE A 9 -48.93 41.49 17.32
CA ILE A 9 -49.46 40.31 16.62
C ILE A 9 -49.26 40.43 15.10
N ASN A 10 -49.39 41.63 14.53
CA ASN A 10 -49.21 41.81 13.09
C ASN A 10 -47.74 41.71 12.67
N ALA A 11 -46.81 42.18 13.49
CA ALA A 11 -45.38 42.05 13.25
C ALA A 11 -44.91 40.59 13.36
N LEU A 12 -45.41 39.83 14.34
CA LEU A 12 -45.14 38.41 14.47
C LEU A 12 -45.68 37.58 13.28
N LYS A 13 -46.88 37.90 12.80
CA LYS A 13 -47.46 37.24 11.60
C LYS A 13 -46.61 37.47 10.35
N ARG A 14 -46.02 38.66 10.18
CA ARG A 14 -45.10 38.95 9.07
C ARG A 14 -43.81 38.15 9.17
N LEU A 15 -43.19 38.11 10.34
CA LEU A 15 -41.97 37.32 10.58
C LEU A 15 -42.22 35.82 10.36
N LEU A 16 -43.39 35.30 10.77
CA LEU A 16 -43.77 33.92 10.55
C LEU A 16 -43.91 33.60 9.05
N ALA A 17 -44.56 34.50 8.29
CA ALA A 17 -44.70 34.34 6.84
C ALA A 17 -43.34 34.40 6.12
N GLU A 18 -42.44 35.27 6.55
CA GLU A 18 -41.06 35.33 6.04
C GLU A 18 -40.28 34.05 6.36
N GLN A 19 -40.38 33.53 7.59
CA GLN A 19 -39.75 32.27 7.96
C GLN A 19 -40.32 31.08 7.16
N GLU A 20 -41.63 31.03 6.95
CA GLU A 20 -42.25 29.98 6.13
C GLU A 20 -41.77 30.04 4.68
N ALA A 21 -41.62 31.24 4.11
CA ALA A 21 -41.09 31.42 2.77
C ALA A 21 -39.62 30.96 2.67
N LEU A 22 -38.79 31.30 3.66
CA LEU A 22 -37.41 30.83 3.75
C LEU A 22 -37.32 29.31 3.91
N ASN A 23 -38.15 28.73 4.77
CA ASN A 23 -38.21 27.28 4.97
C ASN A 23 -38.62 26.54 3.69
N ARG A 24 -39.61 27.06 2.94
CA ARG A 24 -39.99 26.51 1.64
C ARG A 24 -38.84 26.57 0.64
N ALA A 25 -38.16 27.70 0.53
CA ALA A 25 -37.02 27.85 -0.37
C ALA A 25 -35.83 26.94 0.01
N LEU A 26 -35.59 26.71 1.30
CA LEU A 26 -34.56 25.79 1.77
C LEU A 26 -34.92 24.33 1.47
N LEU A 27 -36.18 23.94 1.67
CA LEU A 27 -36.66 22.59 1.32
C LEU A 27 -36.55 22.31 -0.18
N GLU A 28 -36.86 23.28 -1.02
CA GLU A 28 -36.66 23.15 -2.48
C GLU A 28 -35.20 22.91 -2.85
N LYS A 29 -34.27 23.67 -2.24
CA LYS A 29 -32.83 23.48 -2.45
C LYS A 29 -32.35 22.12 -1.97
N LEU A 30 -32.83 21.63 -0.82
CA LEU A 30 -32.48 20.30 -0.33
C LEU A 30 -32.97 19.22 -1.30
N ASN A 31 -34.21 19.30 -1.76
CA ASN A 31 -34.76 18.36 -2.75
C ASN A 31 -33.96 18.36 -4.06
N GLU A 32 -33.50 19.52 -4.52
CA GLU A 32 -32.65 19.61 -5.72
C GLU A 32 -31.30 18.92 -5.50
N ARG A 33 -30.67 19.13 -4.34
CA ARG A 33 -29.40 18.48 -3.99
C ARG A 33 -29.54 16.98 -3.80
N GLU A 34 -30.63 16.49 -3.23
CA GLU A 34 -30.91 15.06 -3.12
C GLU A 34 -31.00 14.41 -4.50
N ARG A 35 -31.69 15.04 -5.46
CA ARG A 35 -31.75 14.54 -6.85
C ARG A 35 -30.38 14.51 -7.52
N GLU A 36 -29.53 15.52 -7.28
CA GLU A 36 -28.17 15.54 -7.79
C GLU A 36 -27.32 14.40 -7.19
N ILE A 37 -27.45 14.15 -5.88
CA ILE A 37 -26.76 13.05 -5.19
C ILE A 37 -27.19 11.71 -5.79
N ASP A 38 -28.48 11.47 -5.93
CA ASP A 38 -29.02 10.24 -6.52
C ASP A 38 -28.50 10.02 -7.95
N HIS A 39 -28.46 11.09 -8.74
CA HIS A 39 -27.93 11.06 -10.10
C HIS A 39 -26.44 10.67 -10.13
N LEU A 40 -25.62 11.32 -9.30
CA LEU A 40 -24.19 11.05 -9.23
C LEU A 40 -23.89 9.65 -8.67
N GLN A 41 -24.65 9.18 -7.69
CA GLN A 41 -24.54 7.82 -7.16
C GLN A 41 -24.85 6.78 -8.25
N ALA A 42 -25.92 6.97 -9.02
CA ALA A 42 -26.26 6.07 -10.13
C ALA A 42 -25.15 6.03 -11.21
N GLN A 43 -24.52 7.18 -11.52
CA GLN A 43 -23.38 7.24 -12.43
C GLN A 43 -22.16 6.47 -11.87
N LEU A 44 -21.82 6.66 -10.60
CA LEU A 44 -20.72 5.96 -9.94
C LEU A 44 -20.93 4.45 -9.96
N ASP A 45 -22.14 3.98 -9.65
CA ASP A 45 -22.45 2.55 -9.66
C ASP A 45 -22.35 1.96 -11.07
N LYS A 46 -22.80 2.70 -12.10
CA LYS A 46 -22.62 2.31 -13.50
C LYS A 46 -21.13 2.17 -13.86
N LEU A 47 -20.31 3.16 -13.53
CA LEU A 47 -18.86 3.13 -13.79
C LEU A 47 -18.16 1.99 -13.03
N ARG A 48 -18.53 1.75 -11.78
CA ARG A 48 -18.03 0.63 -10.98
C ARG A 48 -18.38 -0.72 -11.59
N ARG A 49 -19.63 -0.91 -12.07
CA ARG A 49 -20.04 -2.12 -12.79
C ARG A 49 -19.30 -2.30 -14.10
N MET A 50 -19.05 -1.22 -14.85
CA MET A 50 -18.25 -1.28 -16.09
C MET A 50 -16.80 -1.69 -15.82
N ASN A 51 -16.17 -1.13 -14.78
CA ASN A 51 -14.76 -1.35 -14.51
C ASN A 51 -14.47 -2.67 -13.77
N PHE A 52 -15.36 -3.05 -12.85
CA PHE A 52 -15.14 -4.18 -11.94
C PHE A 52 -16.20 -5.28 -12.07
N GLY A 53 -17.41 -4.99 -12.52
CA GLY A 53 -18.52 -5.95 -12.51
C GLY A 53 -18.25 -7.19 -13.36
N SER A 54 -18.02 -7.02 -14.66
CA SER A 54 -17.81 -8.15 -15.57
C SER A 54 -16.53 -8.94 -15.28
N ARG A 55 -15.50 -8.28 -14.72
CA ARG A 55 -14.21 -8.90 -14.40
C ARG A 55 -14.29 -9.63 -13.05
N SER A 56 -14.97 -9.05 -12.07
CA SER A 56 -15.21 -9.67 -10.76
C SER A 56 -16.07 -10.91 -10.89
N GLU A 57 -17.18 -10.87 -11.63
CA GLU A 57 -18.05 -12.05 -11.80
C GLU A 57 -17.36 -13.21 -12.51
N LYS A 58 -16.60 -12.94 -13.57
CA LYS A 58 -15.82 -13.98 -14.28
C LYS A 58 -14.75 -14.59 -13.39
N VAL A 59 -14.06 -13.78 -12.59
CA VAL A 59 -13.05 -14.24 -11.64
C VAL A 59 -13.70 -15.08 -10.54
N SER A 60 -14.81 -14.62 -9.95
CA SER A 60 -15.54 -15.37 -8.92
C SER A 60 -16.05 -16.72 -9.42
N ARG A 61 -16.59 -16.78 -10.65
CA ARG A 61 -16.99 -18.08 -11.26
C ARG A 61 -15.80 -19.01 -11.46
N ARG A 62 -14.66 -18.46 -11.90
CA ARG A 62 -13.44 -19.27 -12.12
C ARG A 62 -12.83 -19.76 -10.82
N ILE A 63 -12.87 -18.96 -9.75
CA ILE A 63 -12.48 -19.37 -8.40
C ILE A 63 -13.38 -20.51 -7.92
N ALA A 64 -14.70 -20.36 -8.01
CA ALA A 64 -15.64 -21.41 -7.58
C ALA A 64 -15.43 -22.72 -8.35
N GLN A 65 -15.14 -22.66 -9.66
CA GLN A 65 -14.79 -23.83 -10.44
C GLN A 65 -13.50 -24.49 -9.93
N MET A 66 -12.43 -23.71 -9.72
CA MET A 66 -11.16 -24.25 -9.23
C MET A 66 -11.26 -24.83 -7.82
N GLU A 67 -12.07 -24.23 -6.93
CA GLU A 67 -12.34 -24.77 -5.60
C GLU A 67 -13.08 -26.11 -5.66
N ALA A 68 -14.06 -26.23 -6.56
CA ALA A 68 -14.76 -27.49 -6.78
C ALA A 68 -13.83 -28.59 -7.33
N ASP A 69 -12.99 -28.24 -8.31
CA ASP A 69 -12.01 -29.16 -8.90
C ASP A 69 -10.98 -29.61 -7.86
N LEU A 70 -10.47 -28.68 -7.03
CA LEU A 70 -9.56 -29.00 -5.93
C LEU A 70 -10.20 -29.97 -4.93
N LYS A 71 -11.46 -29.72 -4.56
CA LYS A 71 -12.18 -30.59 -3.62
C LYS A 71 -12.38 -32.01 -4.18
N ALA A 72 -12.65 -32.12 -5.48
CA ALA A 72 -12.77 -33.41 -6.16
C ALA A 72 -11.44 -34.18 -6.15
N LEU A 73 -10.34 -33.51 -6.52
CA LEU A 73 -8.99 -34.09 -6.52
C LEU A 73 -8.51 -34.48 -5.12
N GLN A 74 -8.82 -33.66 -4.11
CA GLN A 74 -8.53 -33.99 -2.71
C GLN A 74 -9.28 -35.25 -2.28
N LYS A 75 -10.58 -35.32 -2.56
CA LYS A 75 -11.38 -36.51 -2.24
C LYS A 75 -10.84 -37.77 -2.92
N GLU A 76 -10.46 -37.69 -4.20
CA GLU A 76 -9.84 -38.81 -4.91
C GLU A 76 -8.51 -39.22 -4.26
N SER A 77 -7.63 -38.26 -3.95
CA SER A 77 -6.38 -38.50 -3.23
C SER A 77 -6.61 -39.15 -1.86
N ASP A 78 -7.60 -38.70 -1.09
CA ASP A 78 -7.90 -39.22 0.25
C ASP A 78 -8.45 -40.66 0.18
N THR A 79 -9.27 -40.97 -0.84
CA THR A 79 -9.72 -42.35 -1.09
C THR A 79 -8.56 -43.29 -1.48
N LEU A 80 -7.58 -42.79 -2.22
CA LEU A 80 -6.40 -43.57 -2.62
C LEU A 80 -5.40 -43.75 -1.47
N THR A 81 -5.30 -42.79 -0.56
CA THR A 81 -4.31 -42.79 0.52
C THR A 81 -4.85 -43.24 1.88
N GLY A 82 -6.17 -43.42 2.02
CA GLY A 82 -6.82 -43.85 3.27
C GLY A 82 -6.78 -42.79 4.38
N ARG A 83 -6.54 -41.53 4.04
CA ARG A 83 -6.53 -40.41 5.00
C ARG A 83 -7.96 -40.09 5.44
N VAL A 84 -8.20 -40.18 6.75
CA VAL A 84 -9.38 -39.59 7.41
C VAL A 84 -8.99 -38.18 7.81
N ASP A 85 -9.86 -37.19 7.55
CA ASP A 85 -9.62 -35.76 7.77
C ASP A 85 -8.80 -35.49 9.05
N ASP A 86 -7.51 -35.15 8.87
CA ASP A 86 -6.72 -34.60 9.95
C ASP A 86 -7.37 -33.27 10.35
N PRO A 87 -7.60 -33.00 11.65
CA PRO A 87 -8.21 -31.75 12.09
C PRO A 87 -7.42 -30.59 11.51
N ALA A 88 -8.13 -29.59 10.96
CA ALA A 88 -7.55 -28.46 10.27
C ALA A 88 -6.44 -27.80 11.10
N VAL A 89 -5.20 -28.19 10.83
CA VAL A 89 -4.04 -27.53 11.40
C VAL A 89 -4.03 -26.15 10.77
N GLN A 90 -4.38 -25.13 11.55
CA GLN A 90 -4.20 -23.74 11.13
C GLN A 90 -2.74 -23.60 10.72
N ARG A 91 -2.46 -23.59 9.41
CA ARG A 91 -1.14 -23.27 8.91
C ARG A 91 -0.89 -21.84 9.36
N PRO A 92 0.04 -21.58 10.28
CA PRO A 92 0.37 -20.22 10.61
C PRO A 92 0.77 -19.52 9.31
N LEU A 93 0.24 -18.31 9.11
CA LEU A 93 0.68 -17.40 8.04
C LEU A 93 2.19 -17.54 7.95
N ARG A 94 2.68 -17.93 6.77
CA ARG A 94 4.09 -18.25 6.53
C ARG A 94 4.91 -17.08 7.03
N GLN A 95 5.42 -17.17 8.27
CA GLN A 95 6.26 -16.13 8.83
C GLN A 95 7.43 -16.03 7.87
N THR A 96 7.58 -14.88 7.24
CA THR A 96 8.77 -14.56 6.45
C THR A 96 9.93 -14.70 7.42
N ARG A 97 10.59 -15.85 7.41
CA ARG A 97 11.77 -16.10 8.23
C ARG A 97 12.76 -14.99 7.87
N THR A 98 13.02 -14.10 8.81
CA THR A 98 14.08 -13.10 8.67
C THR A 98 15.34 -13.86 8.28
N ARG A 99 16.00 -13.42 7.20
CA ARG A 99 17.19 -14.11 6.71
C ARG A 99 18.24 -14.10 7.82
N LYS A 100 18.74 -15.29 8.17
CA LYS A 100 19.84 -15.39 9.12
C LYS A 100 21.06 -14.69 8.51
N PRO A 101 21.79 -13.86 9.27
CA PRO A 101 23.03 -13.27 8.80
C PRO A 101 24.07 -14.36 8.50
N PHE A 102 25.07 -14.04 7.68
CA PHE A 102 26.15 -14.98 7.42
C PHE A 102 26.97 -15.23 8.70
N PRO A 103 27.56 -16.43 8.86
CA PRO A 103 28.46 -16.72 9.97
C PRO A 103 29.57 -15.67 10.12
N GLU A 104 29.92 -15.34 11.36
CA GLU A 104 31.01 -14.39 11.67
C GLU A 104 32.38 -14.92 11.22
N SER A 105 32.54 -16.25 11.12
CA SER A 105 33.77 -16.90 10.67
C SER A 105 34.11 -16.67 9.20
N LEU A 106 33.15 -16.26 8.36
CA LEU A 106 33.42 -15.96 6.96
C LEU A 106 34.12 -14.59 6.83
N PRO A 107 35.21 -14.50 6.04
CA PRO A 107 35.88 -13.24 5.77
C PRO A 107 34.92 -12.24 5.11
N ARG A 108 34.92 -11.00 5.61
CA ARG A 108 34.08 -9.90 5.12
C ARG A 108 34.92 -8.83 4.46
N ASP A 109 34.55 -8.46 3.25
CA ASP A 109 35.12 -7.31 2.54
C ASP A 109 34.03 -6.21 2.47
N GLU A 110 34.28 -5.08 3.13
CA GLU A 110 33.33 -3.95 3.19
C GLU A 110 33.58 -2.98 2.04
N LYS A 111 32.51 -2.64 1.29
CA LYS A 111 32.53 -1.65 0.22
C LYS A 111 31.56 -0.52 0.58
N ARG A 112 32.11 0.66 0.90
CA ARG A 112 31.33 1.86 1.18
C ARG A 112 31.08 2.64 -0.10
N LEU A 113 29.81 2.97 -0.35
CA LEU A 113 29.35 3.72 -1.50
C LEU A 113 28.77 5.06 -1.04
N LEU A 114 29.44 6.13 -1.44
CA LEU A 114 29.00 7.51 -1.28
C LEU A 114 28.03 7.91 -2.40
N PRO A 115 27.12 8.85 -2.16
CA PRO A 115 26.35 9.49 -3.23
C PRO A 115 27.25 9.97 -4.37
N ALA A 116 26.80 9.78 -5.61
CA ALA A 116 27.59 10.18 -6.79
C ALA A 116 27.74 11.70 -6.92
N ALA A 117 26.74 12.45 -6.46
CA ALA A 117 26.76 13.90 -6.45
C ALA A 117 27.21 14.41 -5.07
N SER A 118 28.12 15.39 -5.05
CA SER A 118 28.55 16.08 -3.84
C SER A 118 27.55 17.13 -3.34
N CYS A 119 26.53 17.45 -4.15
CA CYS A 119 25.46 18.39 -3.84
C CYS A 119 24.09 17.80 -4.21
N CYS A 120 23.03 18.41 -3.70
CA CYS A 120 21.67 17.97 -3.98
C CYS A 120 21.35 18.10 -5.48
N PRO A 121 20.89 17.03 -6.15
CA PRO A 121 20.55 17.08 -7.57
C PRO A 121 19.30 17.93 -7.87
N GLU A 122 18.47 18.22 -6.87
CA GLU A 122 17.23 19.00 -7.04
C GLU A 122 17.45 20.51 -6.85
N CYS A 123 18.25 20.92 -5.88
CA CYS A 123 18.41 22.33 -5.52
C CYS A 123 19.87 22.83 -5.46
N GLY A 124 20.86 21.94 -5.60
CA GLY A 124 22.29 22.28 -5.48
C GLY A 124 22.80 22.48 -4.05
N GLY A 125 21.95 22.33 -3.03
CA GLY A 125 22.31 22.51 -1.62
C GLY A 125 23.33 21.47 -1.10
N SER A 126 23.94 21.76 0.05
CA SER A 126 24.87 20.84 0.72
C SER A 126 24.19 19.59 1.24
N LEU A 127 24.92 18.48 1.22
CA LEU A 127 24.47 17.18 1.71
C LEU A 127 25.06 16.89 3.10
N SER A 128 24.22 16.46 4.03
CA SER A 128 24.61 15.99 5.36
C SER A 128 24.29 14.52 5.54
N TYR A 129 25.16 13.79 6.23
CA TYR A 129 24.95 12.38 6.53
C TYR A 129 23.64 12.14 7.29
N LEU A 130 22.83 11.19 6.82
CA LEU A 130 21.55 10.80 7.41
C LEU A 130 21.60 9.38 7.99
N GLY A 131 22.29 8.45 7.33
CA GLY A 131 22.36 7.05 7.76
C GLY A 131 22.96 6.14 6.67
N GLU A 132 22.87 4.82 6.85
CA GLU A 132 23.45 3.85 5.90
C GLU A 132 22.47 2.69 5.66
N ASP A 133 22.45 2.16 4.44
CA ASP A 133 21.88 0.83 4.18
C ASP A 133 23.01 -0.17 3.92
N ALA A 134 23.02 -1.29 4.63
CA ALA A 134 23.99 -2.37 4.42
C ALA A 134 23.33 -3.61 3.81
N ALA A 135 24.00 -4.23 2.85
CA ALA A 135 23.60 -5.51 2.29
C ALA A 135 24.81 -6.45 2.15
N GLU A 136 24.63 -7.70 2.56
CA GLU A 136 25.65 -8.75 2.43
C GLU A 136 25.35 -9.66 1.23
N GLN A 137 26.39 -10.02 0.49
CA GLN A 137 26.37 -11.01 -0.59
C GLN A 137 27.51 -12.01 -0.40
N LEU A 138 27.31 -13.26 -0.81
CA LEU A 138 28.34 -14.29 -0.81
C LEU A 138 28.96 -14.40 -2.21
N GLU A 139 30.27 -14.22 -2.32
CA GLU A 139 31.06 -14.34 -3.56
C GLU A 139 32.12 -15.43 -3.42
N LEU A 140 32.54 -16.02 -4.54
CA LEU A 140 33.54 -17.08 -4.58
C LEU A 140 34.84 -16.52 -5.17
N MET A 141 35.67 -15.93 -4.31
CA MET A 141 36.93 -15.33 -4.74
C MET A 141 38.11 -16.29 -4.53
N ARG A 142 38.81 -16.65 -5.61
CA ARG A 142 40.02 -17.49 -5.55
C ARG A 142 39.79 -18.78 -4.75
N SER A 143 38.68 -19.46 -5.02
CA SER A 143 38.26 -20.69 -4.33
C SER A 143 37.92 -20.54 -2.84
N VAL A 144 37.67 -19.32 -2.35
CA VAL A 144 37.24 -19.05 -0.97
C VAL A 144 35.94 -18.24 -0.99
N PHE A 145 34.98 -18.64 -0.16
CA PHE A 145 33.77 -17.86 0.04
C PHE A 145 34.06 -16.61 0.86
N ARG A 146 33.65 -15.46 0.35
CA ARG A 146 33.76 -14.16 1.01
C ARG A 146 32.42 -13.49 1.07
N VAL A 147 32.16 -12.79 2.17
CA VAL A 147 30.97 -11.96 2.32
C VAL A 147 31.32 -10.54 1.89
N ILE A 148 30.71 -10.07 0.80
CA ILE A 148 30.83 -8.69 0.37
C ILE A 148 29.73 -7.87 1.05
N ARG A 149 30.12 -7.02 1.99
CA ARG A 149 29.21 -6.11 2.71
C ARG A 149 29.22 -4.76 1.99
N THR A 150 28.18 -4.49 1.22
CA THR A 150 28.01 -3.19 0.56
C THR A 150 27.23 -2.26 1.46
N VAL A 151 27.85 -1.13 1.84
CA VAL A 151 27.26 -0.08 2.67
C VAL A 151 27.00 1.14 1.80
N ARG A 152 25.75 1.57 1.69
CA ARG A 152 25.32 2.74 0.90
C ARG A 152 24.90 3.87 1.83
N GLU A 153 25.70 4.92 1.89
CA GLU A 153 25.41 6.08 2.73
C GLU A 153 24.26 6.91 2.15
N LYS A 154 23.31 7.24 3.01
CA LYS A 154 22.23 8.19 2.78
C LYS A 154 22.67 9.55 3.27
N HIS A 155 22.54 10.53 2.41
CA HIS A 155 22.75 11.93 2.76
C HIS A 155 21.45 12.70 2.49
N ALA A 156 21.08 13.60 3.39
CA ALA A 156 19.95 14.49 3.22
C ALA A 156 20.43 15.88 2.83
N CYS A 157 19.71 16.54 1.92
CA CYS A 157 19.96 17.94 1.61
C CYS A 157 19.52 18.85 2.77
N THR A 158 20.37 19.79 3.16
CA THR A 158 20.05 20.74 4.24
C THR A 158 19.07 21.85 3.84
N GLN A 159 18.65 21.93 2.58
CA GLN A 159 17.76 22.98 2.06
C GLN A 159 16.37 22.48 1.68
N CYS A 160 16.27 21.28 1.09
CA CYS A 160 15.00 20.73 0.59
C CYS A 160 14.67 19.33 1.13
N ASP A 161 15.46 18.82 2.08
CA ASP A 161 15.31 17.50 2.71
C ASP A 161 15.35 16.29 1.73
N ALA A 162 15.75 16.51 0.48
CA ALA A 162 15.92 15.43 -0.50
C ALA A 162 17.01 14.45 -0.06
N ILE A 163 16.70 13.15 -0.10
CA ILE A 163 17.65 12.08 0.27
C ILE A 163 18.39 11.61 -0.98
N VAL A 164 19.71 11.72 -0.95
CA VAL A 164 20.62 11.28 -1.99
C VAL A 164 21.41 10.06 -1.49
N GLN A 165 21.43 9.01 -2.29
CA GLN A 165 22.14 7.76 -1.99
C GLN A 165 22.68 7.17 -3.30
N ALA A 166 23.85 6.52 -3.28
CA ALA A 166 24.34 5.73 -4.42
C ALA A 166 23.30 4.68 -4.82
N PRO A 167 23.13 4.30 -6.09
CA PRO A 167 22.22 3.22 -6.49
C PRO A 167 22.65 1.87 -5.90
N ALA A 168 21.70 0.93 -5.76
CA ALA A 168 22.01 -0.44 -5.34
C ALA A 168 22.84 -1.14 -6.43
N PRO A 169 23.90 -1.89 -6.07
CA PRO A 169 24.62 -2.70 -7.06
C PRO A 169 23.68 -3.78 -7.62
N SER A 170 23.82 -4.05 -8.92
CA SER A 170 23.08 -5.11 -9.60
C SER A 170 23.41 -6.48 -8.99
N ARG A 171 22.42 -7.37 -8.94
CA ARG A 171 22.60 -8.75 -8.45
C ARG A 171 22.21 -9.74 -9.53
N PRO A 172 22.87 -10.91 -9.62
CA PRO A 172 22.48 -11.97 -10.55
C PRO A 172 21.07 -12.50 -10.29
N ILE A 173 20.69 -12.59 -9.00
CA ILE A 173 19.36 -13.00 -8.57
C ILE A 173 18.75 -11.83 -7.79
N GLU A 174 17.59 -11.35 -8.22
CA GLU A 174 16.85 -10.30 -7.52
C GLU A 174 16.53 -10.73 -6.10
N TRP A 175 16.81 -9.83 -5.15
CA TRP A 175 16.77 -10.11 -3.72
C TRP A 175 17.60 -11.33 -3.28
N GLY A 176 18.46 -11.91 -4.12
CA GLY A 176 19.33 -13.02 -3.76
C GLY A 176 20.46 -12.62 -2.81
N ILE A 177 21.09 -13.64 -2.21
CA ILE A 177 22.31 -13.50 -1.41
C ILE A 177 23.58 -13.81 -2.20
N ALA A 178 23.45 -14.36 -3.42
CA ALA A 178 24.58 -14.67 -4.27
C ALA A 178 25.11 -13.40 -4.95
N GLY A 179 26.43 -13.21 -4.95
CA GLY A 179 27.12 -12.28 -5.82
C GLY A 179 27.38 -12.87 -7.21
N PRO A 180 27.95 -12.09 -8.14
CA PRO A 180 28.18 -12.48 -9.54
C PRO A 180 29.24 -13.57 -9.75
N GLY A 181 30.11 -13.82 -8.78
CA GLY A 181 31.22 -14.77 -8.91
C GLY A 181 32.49 -14.19 -8.36
#